data_AF-A0A831ZU44-F1
#
_entry.id   AF-A0A831ZU44-F1
#
_cell.length_a   1.000
_cell.length_b   1.000
_cell.length_c   1.000
_cell.angle_alpha   90.00
_cell.angle_beta   90.00
_cell.angle_gamma   90.00
#
_symmetry.space_group_name_H-M   'P 1'
#
loop_
_entity.id
_entity.type
_entity.pdbx_description
1 polymer ?
#
loop_
_entity_poly.entity_id
_entity_poly.type
_entity_poly.pdbx_seq_one_letter_code
_entity_poly.pdbx_strand_id
1 'polypeptide(L)'
;MIQGEALKHALARTAAAFRLVDIYVFGSRAKEIAHRLSAEAASKPPFVPESDVDIAVRPRFGVALNPRERVDVTIALEDLLEVSRVDLVVLPEADPFLALDVIRGELLYTADPDDQARYELFVLRRAGDLMPWKKERMRMILEEGAR
;
A
#
# COMPACT_ATOMS: atom_id res chain seq x y z
N MET A 1 13.01 -21.28 -6.09
CA MET A 1 13.41 -19.97 -6.67
C MET A 1 12.50 -19.48 -7.81
N ILE A 2 11.40 -20.16 -8.18
CA ILE A 2 10.49 -19.75 -9.29
C ILE A 2 9.27 -18.93 -8.80
N GLN A 3 8.96 -18.98 -7.49
CA GLN A 3 7.71 -18.44 -6.95
C GLN A 3 7.64 -16.90 -6.95
N GLY A 4 8.73 -16.19 -6.61
CA GLY A 4 8.72 -14.71 -6.53
C GLY A 4 8.49 -14.03 -7.88
N GLU A 5 9.13 -14.52 -8.94
CA GLU A 5 8.90 -13.99 -10.29
C GLU A 5 7.48 -14.29 -10.80
N ALA A 6 6.95 -15.49 -10.54
CA ALA A 6 5.57 -15.82 -10.89
C ALA A 6 4.58 -14.87 -10.17
N LEU A 7 4.84 -14.55 -8.90
CA LEU A 7 4.05 -13.62 -8.11
C LEU A 7 4.10 -12.18 -8.67
N LYS A 8 5.29 -11.69 -9.05
CA LYS A 8 5.42 -10.38 -9.73
C LYS A 8 4.63 -10.31 -11.03
N HIS A 9 4.72 -11.36 -11.86
CA HIS A 9 3.96 -11.41 -13.12
C HIS A 9 2.45 -11.44 -12.86
N ALA A 10 2.00 -12.13 -11.82
CA ALA A 10 0.60 -12.16 -11.44
C ALA A 10 0.13 -10.80 -10.88
N LEU A 11 0.93 -10.12 -10.06
CA LEU A 11 0.68 -8.74 -9.63
C LEU A 11 0.54 -7.79 -10.83
N ALA A 12 1.42 -7.88 -11.82
CA ALA A 12 1.34 -7.08 -13.03
C ALA A 12 0.05 -7.32 -13.82
N ARG A 13 -0.42 -8.58 -13.89
CA ARG A 13 -1.71 -8.90 -14.52
C ARG A 13 -2.90 -8.34 -13.74
N THR A 14 -2.89 -8.47 -12.42
CA THR A 14 -3.91 -7.88 -11.54
C THR A 14 -3.94 -6.35 -11.71
N ALA A 15 -2.77 -5.70 -11.70
CA ALA A 15 -2.67 -4.27 -11.91
C ALA A 15 -3.26 -3.84 -13.26
N ALA A 16 -2.94 -4.55 -14.34
CA ALA A 16 -3.49 -4.28 -15.66
C ALA A 16 -5.02 -4.46 -15.71
N ALA A 17 -5.56 -5.52 -15.10
CA ALA A 17 -7.00 -5.80 -15.08
C ALA A 17 -7.81 -4.68 -14.40
N PHE A 18 -7.27 -4.10 -13.33
CA PHE A 18 -7.92 -3.05 -12.55
C PHE A 18 -7.41 -1.63 -12.84
N ARG A 19 -6.55 -1.47 -13.86
CA ARG A 19 -5.99 -0.17 -14.29
C ARG A 19 -5.19 0.53 -13.17
N LEU A 20 -4.47 -0.26 -12.38
CA LEU A 20 -3.59 0.20 -11.31
C LEU A 20 -2.20 0.51 -11.89
N VAL A 21 -1.60 1.60 -11.42
CA VAL A 21 -0.24 2.01 -11.82
C VAL A 21 0.78 1.70 -10.72
N ASP A 22 0.38 1.73 -9.44
CA ASP A 22 1.24 1.29 -8.34
C ASP A 22 0.47 0.42 -7.34
N ILE A 23 1.17 -0.53 -6.73
CA ILE A 23 0.71 -1.34 -5.60
C ILE A 23 1.78 -1.33 -4.53
N TYR A 24 1.40 -0.94 -3.32
CA TYR A 24 2.25 -0.89 -2.14
C TYR A 24 1.73 -1.85 -1.07
N VAL A 25 2.62 -2.40 -0.26
CA VAL A 25 2.28 -2.99 1.03
C VAL A 25 2.89 -2.14 2.13
N PHE A 26 2.13 -1.90 3.19
CA PHE A 26 2.59 -1.12 4.33
C PHE A 26 2.14 -1.78 5.63
N GLY A 27 2.34 -1.10 6.76
CA GLY A 27 2.01 -1.66 8.07
C GLY A 27 2.98 -2.76 8.54
N SER A 28 2.52 -3.57 9.48
CA SER A 28 3.36 -4.52 10.24
C SER A 28 3.93 -5.66 9.39
N ARG A 29 3.23 -6.03 8.31
CA ARG A 29 3.57 -7.18 7.44
C ARG A 29 4.24 -6.79 6.13
N ALA A 30 4.54 -5.52 5.90
CA ALA A 30 5.10 -5.03 4.64
C ALA A 30 6.36 -5.79 4.19
N LYS A 31 7.34 -5.90 5.10
CA LYS A 31 8.61 -6.59 4.82
C LYS A 31 8.42 -8.08 4.57
N GLU A 32 7.48 -8.72 5.26
CA GLU A 32 7.16 -10.14 5.06
C GLU A 32 6.66 -10.38 3.63
N ILE A 33 5.70 -9.56 3.18
CA ILE A 33 5.11 -9.68 1.84
C ILE A 33 6.14 -9.32 0.76
N ALA A 34 6.86 -8.20 0.90
CA ALA A 34 7.88 -7.80 -0.06
C ALA A 34 8.99 -8.85 -0.23
N HIS A 35 9.39 -9.51 0.86
CA HIS A 35 10.37 -10.59 0.81
C HIS A 35 9.90 -11.79 -0.01
N ARG A 36 8.59 -12.09 -0.06
CA ARG A 36 8.04 -13.17 -0.91
C ARG A 36 8.23 -12.88 -2.41
N LEU A 37 8.30 -11.60 -2.80
CA LEU A 37 8.56 -11.20 -4.18
C LEU A 37 10.06 -11.21 -4.53
N SER A 38 10.95 -11.15 -3.53
CA SER A 38 12.39 -11.21 -3.77
C SER A 38 12.86 -12.63 -4.12
N ALA A 39 13.75 -12.76 -5.10
CA ALA A 39 14.29 -14.04 -5.56
C ALA A 39 15.22 -14.72 -4.53
N GLU A 40 15.69 -13.99 -3.52
CA GLU A 40 16.73 -14.41 -2.56
C GLU A 40 16.18 -15.01 -1.25
N ALA A 41 14.90 -15.38 -1.21
CA ALA A 41 14.22 -15.79 0.02
C ALA A 41 14.69 -17.16 0.59
N ALA A 42 15.88 -17.20 1.19
CA ALA A 42 16.44 -18.35 1.90
C ALA A 42 16.03 -18.37 3.38
N SER A 43 15.60 -17.23 3.95
CA SER A 43 15.08 -17.15 5.31
C SER A 43 13.61 -16.72 5.29
N LYS A 44 12.74 -17.51 5.92
CA LYS A 44 11.34 -17.15 6.09
C LYS A 44 11.27 -16.09 7.20
N PRO A 45 10.83 -14.84 6.94
CA PRO A 45 10.55 -13.91 8.02
C PRO A 45 9.52 -14.53 8.99
N PRO A 46 9.52 -14.12 10.28
CA PRO A 46 8.61 -14.68 11.27
C PRO A 46 7.17 -14.54 10.78
N PHE A 47 6.51 -15.67 10.60
CA PHE A 47 5.09 -15.74 10.28
C PHE A 47 4.32 -15.19 11.47
N VAL A 48 3.61 -14.07 11.28
CA VAL A 48 2.62 -13.57 12.25
C VAL A 48 1.28 -14.12 11.79
N PRO A 49 0.75 -15.18 12.43
CA PRO A 49 -0.57 -15.67 12.08
C PRO A 49 -1.58 -14.57 12.42
N GLU A 50 -2.56 -14.35 11.55
CA GLU A 50 -3.81 -13.60 11.82
C GLU A 50 -3.81 -12.07 11.67
N SER A 51 -2.68 -11.39 11.43
CA SER A 51 -2.74 -9.94 11.15
C SER A 51 -3.14 -9.67 9.70
N ASP A 52 -4.08 -8.74 9.51
CA ASP A 52 -4.49 -8.23 8.19
C ASP A 52 -3.27 -7.66 7.44
N VAL A 53 -3.31 -7.70 6.10
CA VAL A 53 -2.28 -7.10 5.26
C VAL A 53 -2.77 -5.77 4.70
N ASP A 54 -2.10 -4.68 5.06
CA ASP A 54 -2.41 -3.36 4.54
C ASP A 54 -1.82 -3.18 3.13
N ILE A 55 -2.70 -3.05 2.14
CA ILE A 55 -2.32 -2.82 0.74
C ILE A 55 -2.87 -1.47 0.28
N ALA A 56 -2.03 -0.69 -0.39
CA ALA A 56 -2.49 0.51 -1.05
C ALA A 56 -2.30 0.40 -2.56
N VAL A 57 -3.27 0.93 -3.30
CA VAL A 57 -3.24 0.95 -4.77
C VAL A 57 -3.40 2.36 -5.27
N ARG A 58 -2.64 2.70 -6.32
CA ARG A 58 -2.85 3.92 -7.10
C ARG A 58 -3.44 3.52 -8.45
N PRO A 59 -4.72 3.84 -8.72
CA PRO A 59 -5.28 3.74 -10.06
C PRO A 59 -4.61 4.72 -11.01
N ARG A 60 -4.67 4.44 -12.31
CA ARG A 60 -4.28 5.38 -13.35
C ARG A 60 -5.03 6.71 -13.16
N PHE A 61 -4.36 7.83 -13.46
CA PHE A 61 -4.97 9.16 -13.37
C PHE A 61 -6.32 9.22 -14.10
N GLY A 62 -7.34 9.80 -13.43
CA GLY A 62 -8.71 9.89 -13.93
C GLY A 62 -9.56 8.63 -13.76
N VAL A 63 -8.99 7.52 -13.26
CA VAL A 63 -9.73 6.30 -12.92
C VAL A 63 -10.10 6.33 -11.45
N ALA A 64 -11.39 6.17 -11.15
CA ALA A 64 -11.90 5.93 -9.80
C ALA A 64 -12.43 4.50 -9.73
N LEU A 65 -12.05 3.75 -8.69
CA LEU A 65 -12.58 2.42 -8.45
C LEU A 65 -13.96 2.54 -7.79
N ASN A 66 -14.97 1.96 -8.45
CA ASN A 66 -16.29 1.84 -7.84
C ASN A 66 -16.28 0.81 -6.69
N PRO A 67 -17.30 0.76 -5.82
CA PRO A 67 -17.30 -0.15 -4.67
C PRO A 67 -17.11 -1.63 -5.02
N ARG A 68 -17.69 -2.08 -6.14
CA ARG A 68 -17.53 -3.47 -6.60
C ARG A 68 -16.10 -3.74 -7.07
N GLU A 69 -15.51 -2.84 -7.85
CA GLU A 69 -14.11 -2.97 -8.27
C GLU A 69 -13.15 -3.00 -7.08
N ARG A 70 -13.43 -2.26 -6.00
CA ARG A 70 -12.62 -2.32 -4.77
C ARG A 70 -12.68 -3.71 -4.14
N VAL A 71 -13.87 -4.29 -4.02
CA VAL A 71 -14.04 -5.66 -3.51
C VAL A 71 -13.32 -6.67 -4.40
N ASP A 72 -13.47 -6.55 -5.72
CA ASP A 72 -12.83 -7.46 -6.67
C ASP A 72 -11.28 -7.35 -6.61
N VAL A 73 -10.74 -6.14 -6.43
CA VAL A 73 -9.30 -5.92 -6.19
C VAL A 73 -8.85 -6.56 -4.88
N THR A 74 -9.59 -6.37 -3.78
CA THR A 74 -9.28 -6.97 -2.48
C THR A 74 -9.22 -8.50 -2.57
N ILE A 75 -10.24 -9.13 -3.13
CA ILE A 75 -10.30 -10.61 -3.30
C ILE A 75 -9.12 -11.08 -4.16
N ALA A 76 -8.87 -10.42 -5.29
CA ALA A 76 -7.77 -10.79 -6.18
C ALA A 76 -6.40 -10.69 -5.49
N LEU A 77 -6.21 -9.72 -4.58
CA LEU A 77 -4.97 -9.58 -3.81
C LEU A 77 -4.87 -10.60 -2.67
N GLU A 78 -5.98 -10.92 -1.99
CA GLU A 78 -6.03 -11.96 -0.96
C GLU A 78 -5.66 -13.33 -1.53
N ASP A 79 -6.30 -13.71 -2.65
CA ASP A 79 -6.00 -14.94 -3.38
C ASP A 79 -4.55 -14.98 -3.86
N LEU A 80 -4.05 -13.86 -4.40
CA LEU A 80 -2.71 -13.76 -4.97
C LEU A 80 -1.60 -13.84 -3.92
N LEU A 81 -1.81 -13.21 -2.76
CA LEU A 81 -0.83 -13.17 -1.68
C LEU A 81 -0.97 -14.36 -0.71
N GLU A 82 -2.01 -15.18 -0.89
CA GLU A 82 -2.39 -16.28 0.01
C GLU A 82 -2.53 -15.79 1.45
N VAL A 83 -3.30 -14.71 1.64
CA VAL A 83 -3.56 -14.09 2.95
C VAL A 83 -5.04 -14.11 3.26
N SER A 84 -5.38 -14.16 4.55
CA SER A 84 -6.78 -14.25 4.99
C SER A 84 -7.56 -12.98 4.76
N ARG A 85 -6.90 -11.81 4.82
CA ARG A 85 -7.55 -10.51 4.71
C ARG A 85 -6.59 -9.43 4.24
N VAL A 86 -7.07 -8.59 3.32
CA VAL A 86 -6.41 -7.37 2.86
C VAL A 86 -7.24 -6.15 3.24
N ASP A 87 -6.61 -5.19 3.93
CA ASP A 87 -7.18 -3.86 4.15
C ASP A 87 -6.70 -2.93 3.01
N LEU A 88 -7.62 -2.63 2.08
CA LEU A 88 -7.31 -1.90 0.85
C LEU A 88 -7.45 -0.38 1.03
N VAL A 89 -6.39 0.34 0.67
CA VAL A 89 -6.35 1.81 0.58
C VAL A 89 -6.25 2.27 -0.87
N VAL A 90 -7.12 3.20 -1.29
CA VAL A 90 -7.02 3.85 -2.60
C VAL A 90 -6.27 5.16 -2.43
N LEU A 91 -5.02 5.21 -2.91
CA LEU A 91 -4.06 6.29 -2.61
C LEU A 91 -4.58 7.72 -2.90
N PRO A 92 -5.25 8.00 -4.03
CA PRO A 92 -5.83 9.33 -4.29
C PRO A 92 -6.89 9.78 -3.27
N GLU A 93 -7.49 8.87 -2.52
CA GLU A 93 -8.56 9.11 -1.54
C GLU A 93 -8.05 9.10 -0.10
N ALA A 94 -6.83 8.60 0.12
CA ALA A 94 -6.23 8.50 1.44
C ALA A 94 -5.94 9.88 2.02
N ASP A 95 -6.02 9.99 3.35
CA ASP A 95 -5.52 11.19 4.01
C ASP A 95 -3.99 11.32 3.80
N PRO A 96 -3.44 12.55 3.82
CA PRO A 96 -2.04 12.76 3.46
C PRO A 96 -1.02 12.04 4.36
N PHE A 97 -1.38 11.72 5.60
CA PHE A 97 -0.48 11.02 6.50
C PHE A 97 -0.59 9.50 6.35
N LEU A 98 -1.77 8.95 6.07
CA LEU A 98 -1.89 7.57 5.64
C LEU A 98 -1.13 7.34 4.32
N ALA A 99 -1.27 8.25 3.35
CA ALA A 99 -0.49 8.18 2.11
C ALA A 99 1.02 8.24 2.37
N LEU A 100 1.47 9.05 3.35
CA LEU A 100 2.87 9.07 3.77
C LEU A 100 3.33 7.73 4.35
N ASP A 101 2.49 7.09 5.16
CA ASP A 101 2.79 5.78 5.75
C ASP A 101 2.84 4.69 4.66
N VAL A 102 1.98 4.78 3.64
CA VAL A 102 2.01 3.89 2.46
C VAL A 102 3.35 3.96 1.73
N ILE A 103 3.80 5.17 1.35
CA ILE A 103 5.03 5.32 0.54
C ILE A 103 6.32 5.03 1.33
N ARG A 104 6.21 4.94 2.68
CA ARG A 104 7.28 4.45 3.55
C ARG A 104 7.31 2.92 3.68
N GLY A 105 6.28 2.25 3.19
CA GLY A 105 6.22 0.80 3.06
C GLY A 105 7.05 0.28 1.89
N GLU A 106 6.63 -0.84 1.32
CA GLU A 106 7.33 -1.53 0.24
C GLU A 106 6.51 -1.45 -1.06
N LEU A 107 7.17 -1.04 -2.15
CA LEU A 107 6.58 -1.02 -3.48
C LEU A 107 6.58 -2.43 -4.08
N LEU A 108 5.39 -2.99 -4.31
CA LEU A 108 5.23 -4.34 -4.88
C LEU A 108 5.16 -4.33 -6.41
N TYR A 109 4.57 -3.28 -6.98
CA TYR A 109 4.42 -3.12 -8.42
C TYR A 109 4.39 -1.64 -8.77
N THR A 110 5.05 -1.27 -9.88
CA THR A 110 4.88 0.03 -10.54
C THR A 110 4.90 -0.15 -12.06
N ALA A 111 4.04 0.59 -12.75
CA ALA A 111 3.99 0.64 -14.21
C ALA A 111 5.01 1.63 -14.80
N ASP A 112 5.34 2.70 -14.07
CA ASP A 112 6.26 3.76 -14.48
C ASP A 112 7.00 4.31 -13.25
N PRO A 113 8.28 3.94 -13.04
CA PRO A 113 9.07 4.40 -11.90
C PRO A 113 9.23 5.91 -11.79
N ASP A 114 9.25 6.64 -12.92
CA ASP A 114 9.40 8.09 -12.91
C ASP A 114 8.10 8.77 -12.46
N ASP A 115 6.95 8.27 -12.90
CA ASP A 115 5.63 8.74 -12.42
C ASP A 115 5.42 8.41 -10.93
N GLN A 116 5.79 7.20 -10.54
CA GLN A 116 5.75 6.73 -9.16
C GLN A 116 6.59 7.61 -8.23
N ALA A 117 7.85 7.91 -8.59
CA ALA A 117 8.70 8.80 -7.82
C ALA A 117 8.14 10.24 -7.72
N ARG A 118 7.54 10.77 -8.80
CA ARG A 118 6.85 12.07 -8.77
C ARG A 118 5.66 12.06 -7.82
N TYR A 119 4.90 10.97 -7.78
CA TYR A 119 3.79 10.82 -6.87
C TYR A 119 4.25 10.79 -5.40
N GLU A 120 5.32 10.05 -5.08
CA GLU A 120 5.89 10.04 -3.73
C GLU A 120 6.37 11.43 -3.29
N LEU A 121 7.03 12.18 -4.17
CA LEU A 121 7.42 13.58 -3.88
C LEU A 121 6.20 14.47 -3.60
N PHE A 122 5.11 14.27 -4.34
CA PHE A 122 3.85 14.97 -4.07
C PHE A 122 3.29 14.64 -2.68
N VAL A 123 3.27 13.35 -2.30
CA VAL A 123 2.81 12.90 -0.97
C VAL A 123 3.69 13.48 0.14
N LEU A 124 5.03 13.40 0.00
CA LEU A 124 5.99 13.94 0.95
C LEU A 124 5.77 15.43 1.18
N ARG A 125 5.62 16.21 0.09
CA ARG A 125 5.36 17.64 0.17
C ARG A 125 4.04 17.92 0.91
N ARG A 126 2.96 17.23 0.52
CA ARG A 126 1.64 17.43 1.12
C ARG A 126 1.63 17.13 2.62
N ALA A 127 2.30 16.06 3.04
CA ALA A 127 2.43 15.72 4.45
C ALA A 127 3.29 16.75 5.21
N GLY A 128 4.37 17.24 4.60
CA GLY A 128 5.21 18.30 5.15
C GLY A 128 4.44 19.60 5.38
N ASP A 129 3.68 20.06 4.39
CA ASP A 129 2.86 21.27 4.45
C ASP A 129 1.79 21.18 5.57
N LEU A 130 1.26 19.98 5.83
CA LEU A 130 0.22 19.75 6.83
C LEU A 130 0.75 19.40 8.23
N MET A 131 2.05 19.14 8.36
CA MET A 131 2.66 18.68 9.62
C MET A 131 2.43 19.62 10.81
N PRO A 132 2.52 20.97 10.66
CA PRO A 132 2.25 21.88 11.78
C PRO A 132 0.83 21.71 12.35
N TRP A 133 -0.16 21.57 11.46
CA TRP A 133 -1.56 21.42 11.83
C TRP A 133 -1.84 20.06 12.49
N LYS A 134 -1.19 18.98 12.03
CA LYS A 134 -1.30 17.67 12.68
C LYS A 134 -0.76 17.69 14.10
N LYS A 135 0.39 18.35 14.33
CA LYS A 135 0.97 18.50 15.67
C LYS A 135 0.03 19.27 16.60
N GLU A 136 -0.53 20.37 16.11
CA GLU A 136 -1.45 21.19 16.88
C GLU A 136 -2.74 20.45 17.25
N ARG A 137 -3.34 19.74 16.28
CA ARG A 137 -4.51 18.88 16.54
C ARG A 137 -4.21 17.82 17.61
N MET A 138 -3.06 17.16 17.52
CA MET A 138 -2.67 16.13 18.49
C MET A 138 -2.47 16.72 19.88
N ARG A 139 -1.84 17.90 19.97
CA ARG A 139 -1.67 18.64 21.22
C ARG A 139 -3.01 18.92 21.88
N MET A 140 -3.97 19.48 21.14
CA MET A 140 -5.32 19.76 21.65
C MET A 140 -6.02 18.49 22.16
N ILE A 141 -5.97 17.39 21.39
CA ILE A 141 -6.60 16.11 21.78
C ILE A 141 -6.01 15.58 23.10
N LEU A 142 -4.69 15.63 23.27
CA LEU A 142 -4.01 15.13 24.47
C LEU A 142 -4.17 16.06 25.68
N GLU A 143 -4.27 17.37 25.47
CA GLU A 143 -4.44 18.38 26.54
C GLU A 143 -5.91 18.51 26.99
N GLU A 144 -6.88 18.45 26.07
CA GLU A 144 -8.30 18.61 26.37
C GLU A 144 -9.00 17.28 26.67
N GLY A 145 -8.57 16.16 26.08
CA GLY A 145 -9.11 14.83 26.35
C GLY A 145 -8.64 14.21 27.68
N ALA A 146 -7.69 14.85 28.37
CA ALA A 146 -7.20 14.46 29.69
C ALA A 146 -7.89 15.21 30.85
N ARG A 147 -8.95 15.98 30.56
CA ARG A 147 -9.79 16.66 31.56
C ARG A 147 -11.13 15.97 31.74
#